data_AF-A0A3D0USK5-F1
#
_entry.id   AF-A0A3D0USK5-F1
#
_cell.length_a   1.000
_cell.length_b   1.000
_cell.length_c   1.000
_cell.angle_alpha   90.00
_cell.angle_beta   90.00
_cell.angle_gamma   90.00
#
_symmetry.space_group_name_H-M   'P 1'
#
loop_
_entity.id
_entity.type
_entity.pdbx_description
1 polymer ?
#
loop_
_entity_poly.entity_id
_entity_poly.type
_entity_poly.pdbx_seq_one_letter_code
_entity_poly.pdbx_strand_id
1 'polypeptide(L)' 'MEGEQLEEVFYEGYGPSGSALVIKTLTSNTNRTATNVKTFLNKFG' A
#
# COMPACT_ATOMS: atom_id res chain seq x y z
N MET A 1 -19.36 -5.83 19.49
CA MET A 1 -18.03 -5.93 18.87
C MET A 1 -17.80 -4.61 18.18
N GLU A 2 -16.91 -3.76 18.69
CA GLU A 2 -16.43 -2.63 17.89
C GLU A 2 -15.67 -3.23 16.70
N GLY A 3 -16.16 -3.00 15.49
CA GLY A 3 -15.47 -3.43 14.28
C GLY A 3 -14.13 -2.69 14.17
N GLU A 4 -13.10 -3.36 13.65
CA GLU A 4 -11.87 -2.66 13.28
C GLU A 4 -12.20 -1.49 12.35
N GLN A 5 -11.73 -0.30 12.69
CA GLN A 5 -11.93 0.87 11.86
C GLN A 5 -11.05 0.74 10.62
N LEU A 6 -11.68 0.41 9.50
CA LEU A 6 -11.03 0.31 8.20
C LEU A 6 -11.08 1.65 7.48
N GLU A 7 -9.94 2.06 6.93
CA GLU A 7 -9.77 3.25 6.11
C GLU A 7 -9.32 2.86 4.69
N GLU A 8 -9.85 3.57 3.69
CA GLU A 8 -9.39 3.45 2.31
C GLU A 8 -8.17 4.35 2.09
N VAL A 9 -7.09 3.77 1.55
CA VAL A 9 -5.81 4.45 1.32
C VAL A 9 -5.29 4.11 -0.06
N PHE A 10 -4.77 5.13 -0.74
CA PHE A 10 -4.11 5.01 -2.03
C PHE A 10 -2.61 5.21 -1.87
N TYR A 11 -1.81 4.36 -2.52
CA TYR A 11 -0.37 4.50 -2.62
C TYR A 11 0.04 4.57 -4.09
N GLU A 12 1.07 5.36 -4.38
CA GLU A 12 1.62 5.52 -5.71
C GLU A 12 3.07 5.03 -5.73
N GLY A 13 3.49 4.44 -6.84
CA GLY A 13 4.85 3.93 -6.99
C GLY A 13 5.18 3.52 -8.42
N TYR A 14 6.39 3.00 -8.59
CA TYR A 14 6.87 2.49 -9.87
C TYR A 14 7.19 1.00 -9.73
N GLY A 15 6.78 0.23 -10.73
CA GLY A 15 7.11 -1.18 -10.88
C GLY A 15 8.26 -1.40 -11.88
N PRO A 16 8.55 -2.67 -12.23
CA PRO A 16 9.62 -3.03 -13.14
C PRO A 16 9.62 -2.22 -14.42
N SER A 17 10.81 -1.85 -14.88
CA SER A 17 10.99 -1.05 -16.09
C SER A 17 10.34 0.34 -16.02
N GLY A 18 10.03 0.85 -14.81
CA GLY A 18 9.52 2.20 -14.59
C GLY A 18 8.03 2.38 -14.84
N SER A 19 7.24 1.30 -14.87
CA SER A 19 5.78 1.38 -15.03
C SER A 19 5.15 2.06 -13.81
N ALA A 20 4.33 3.10 -14.02
CA ALA A 20 3.60 3.74 -12.93
C ALA A 20 2.48 2.83 -12.39
N LEU A 21 2.34 2.81 -11.06
CA LEU A 21 1.36 1.99 -10.33
C LEU A 21 0.58 2.84 -9.34
N VAL A 22 -0.72 2.59 -9.26
CA VAL A 22 -1.62 3.11 -8.21
C VAL A 22 -2.22 1.92 -7.48
N ILE A 23 -2.05 1.90 -6.16
CA ILE A 23 -2.42 0.79 -5.29
C ILE A 23 -3.53 1.28 -4.37
N LYS A 24 -4.76 0.78 -4.56
CA LYS A 24 -5.89 1.01 -3.66
C LYS A 24 -5.93 -0.08 -2.58
N THR A 25 -6.10 0.33 -1.33
CA THR A 25 -6.09 -0.57 -0.18
C THR A 25 -7.13 -0.16 0.85
N LEU A 26 -7.67 -1.16 1.56
CA LEU A 26 -8.51 -0.98 2.74
C LEU A 26 -7.73 -1.54 3.93
N THR A 27 -7.47 -0.73 4.96
CA THR A 27 -6.60 -1.13 6.08
C THR A 27 -7.10 -0.58 7.41
N SER A 28 -6.86 -1.31 8.51
CA SER A 28 -7.03 -0.80 9.88
C SER A 28 -5.77 -0.12 10.43
N ASN A 29 -4.69 -0.10 9.64
CA ASN A 29 -3.42 0.50 10.04
C ASN A 29 -2.63 0.96 8.79
N THR A 30 -2.68 2.26 8.50
CA THR A 30 -1.95 2.86 7.38
C THR A 30 -0.43 2.72 7.47
N ASN A 31 0.17 2.85 8.65
CA ASN A 31 1.62 2.81 8.82
C ASN A 31 2.21 1.43 8.46
N ARG A 32 1.55 0.37 8.90
CA ARG A 32 1.93 -1.01 8.57
C ARG A 32 1.79 -1.27 7.07
N THR A 33 0.66 -0.89 6.49
CA THR A 33 0.41 -1.10 5.05
C THR A 33 1.38 -0.30 4.19
N ALA A 34 1.67 0.95 4.54
CA ALA A 34 2.67 1.76 3.85
C ALA A 34 4.07 1.12 3.89
N THR A 35 4.48 0.58 5.03
CA THR A 35 5.76 -0.12 5.18
C THR A 35 5.83 -1.36 4.30
N ASN A 36 4.74 -2.14 4.26
CA ASN A 36 4.64 -3.32 3.41
C ASN A 36 4.68 -2.97 1.92
N VAL A 37 3.91 -1.97 1.48
CA VAL A 37 3.89 -1.49 0.10
C VAL A 37 5.28 -1.01 -0.32
N LYS A 38 5.94 -0.19 0.51
CA LYS A 38 7.31 0.28 0.24
C LYS A 38 8.30 -0.88 0.13
N THR A 39 8.23 -1.85 1.05
CA THR A 39 9.13 -3.02 1.03
C THR A 39 8.91 -3.87 -0.21
N PHE A 40 7.65 -4.05 -0.63
CA PHE A 40 7.30 -4.79 -1.84
C PHE A 40 7.82 -4.09 -3.09
N LEU A 41 7.54 -2.79 -3.25
CA LEU A 41 8.01 -2.01 -4.39
C LEU A 41 9.54 -1.92 -4.44
N ASN A 42 10.22 -1.78 -3.31
CA ASN A 42 11.69 -1.79 -3.29
C ASN A 42 12.30 -3.14 -3.69
N LYS A 43 11.56 -4.25 -3.47
CA LYS A 43 12.05 -5.60 -3.76
C LYS A 43 11.77 -6.03 -5.20
N PHE A 44 10.66 -5.56 -5.78
CA PHE A 44 10.14 -6.06 -7.05
C PHE A 44 9.87 -4.97 -8.08
N GLY A 45 9.98 -3.69 -7.72
CA GLY A 45 9.83 -2.55 -8.61
C GLY A 45 11.07 -2.25 -9.43
#